data_AF-A1BZ30-F1
#
_entry.id   AF-A1BZ30-F1
#
_cell.length_a   1.000
_cell.length_b   1.000
_cell.length_c   1.000
_cell.angle_alpha   90.00
_cell.angle_beta   90.00
_cell.angle_gamma   90.00
#
_symmetry.space_group_name_H-M   'P 1'
#
loop_
_entity.id
_entity.type
_entity.pdbx_description
1 polymer ?
#
loop_
_entity_poly.entity_id
_entity_poly.type
_entity_poly.pdbx_seq_one_letter_code
_entity_poly.pdbx_strand_id
1 'polypeptide(L)'
;MDALQELISKHNWNLQCWEDRYSRGIWAVVAPHPNHTYEVREITDGEGKLSTELGFYFYNEGSWLPVANGDNLKDVLMKLDDKIKPMIDNTIWRRSVYDTFQHFLEENYSYYELEGALKNKVKVLLKPEGL
;
A
#
# COMPACT_ATOMS: atom_id res chain seq x y z
N MET A 1 -2.36 8.18 16.45
CA MET A 1 -3.17 8.12 15.22
C MET A 1 -3.34 9.52 14.63
N ASP A 2 -2.30 10.34 14.72
CA ASP A 2 -2.39 11.74 14.29
C ASP A 2 -2.05 11.86 12.80
N ALA A 3 -1.13 11.02 12.33
CA ALA A 3 -0.67 11.02 10.94
C ALA A 3 -1.76 10.50 10.00
N LEU A 4 -2.41 9.39 10.35
CA LEU A 4 -3.52 8.86 9.57
C LEU A 4 -4.70 9.85 9.52
N GLN A 5 -5.02 10.48 10.67
CA GLN A 5 -6.09 11.47 10.74
C GLN A 5 -5.78 12.69 9.87
N GLU A 6 -4.53 13.14 9.82
CA GLU A 6 -4.10 14.24 8.97
C GLU A 6 -4.25 13.95 7.47
N LEU A 7 -3.84 12.76 7.01
CA LEU A 7 -4.04 12.36 5.61
C LEU A 7 -5.52 12.34 5.22
N ILE A 8 -6.37 11.81 6.08
CA ILE A 8 -7.81 11.74 5.82
C ILE A 8 -8.42 13.15 5.84
N SER A 9 -8.14 13.93 6.89
CA SER A 9 -8.86 15.18 7.16
C SER A 9 -8.35 16.37 6.34
N LYS A 10 -7.04 16.44 6.05
CA LYS A 10 -6.43 17.56 5.32
C LYS A 10 -6.13 17.24 3.87
N HIS A 11 -5.83 15.99 3.56
CA HIS A 11 -5.45 15.56 2.22
C HIS A 11 -6.53 14.76 1.48
N ASN A 12 -7.67 14.47 2.14
CA ASN A 12 -8.79 13.71 1.60
C ASN A 12 -8.39 12.30 1.14
N TRP A 13 -7.42 11.68 1.82
CA TRP A 13 -7.05 10.29 1.53
C TRP A 13 -8.13 9.34 2.05
N ASN A 14 -8.25 8.22 1.36
CA ASN A 14 -9.26 7.20 1.60
C ASN A 14 -8.62 6.06 2.37
N LEU A 15 -9.18 5.70 3.52
CA LEU A 15 -8.76 4.56 4.32
C LEU A 15 -9.67 3.37 4.01
N GLN A 16 -9.08 2.22 3.74
CA GLN A 16 -9.79 0.96 3.60
C GLN A 16 -9.13 -0.09 4.49
N CYS A 17 -9.95 -0.89 5.16
CA CYS A 17 -9.53 -2.04 5.96
C CYS A 17 -10.35 -3.26 5.54
N TRP A 18 -9.71 -4.43 5.49
CA TRP A 18 -10.38 -5.68 5.17
C TRP A 18 -9.70 -6.85 5.87
N GLU A 19 -10.49 -7.89 6.13
CA GLU A 19 -9.96 -9.18 6.55
C GLU A 19 -9.44 -9.93 5.33
N ASP A 20 -8.23 -10.47 5.45
CA ASP A 20 -7.60 -11.25 4.39
C ASP A 20 -8.32 -12.58 4.15
N ARG A 21 -8.69 -12.88 2.90
CA ARG A 21 -9.35 -14.15 2.53
C ARG A 21 -8.58 -15.42 2.93
N TYR A 22 -7.26 -15.35 3.05
CA TYR A 22 -6.42 -16.48 3.47
C TYR A 22 -6.16 -16.48 4.98
N SER A 23 -6.94 -15.71 5.75
CA SER A 23 -6.84 -15.56 7.20
C SER A 23 -5.44 -15.12 7.67
N ARG A 24 -4.74 -14.31 6.86
CA ARG A 24 -3.43 -13.72 7.21
C ARG A 24 -3.56 -12.42 8.03
N GLY A 25 -4.70 -12.22 8.70
CA GLY A 25 -4.99 -11.04 9.51
C GLY A 25 -5.80 -9.97 8.78
N ILE A 26 -5.74 -8.74 9.29
CA ILE A 26 -6.45 -7.57 8.78
C ILE A 26 -5.44 -6.67 8.05
N TRP A 27 -5.78 -6.30 6.83
CA TRP A 27 -5.06 -5.31 6.05
C TRP A 27 -5.67 -3.93 6.20
N ALA A 28 -4.83 -2.91 6.09
CA ALA A 28 -5.25 -1.52 5.94
C ALA A 28 -4.38 -0.82 4.89
N VAL A 29 -5.02 0.00 4.07
CA VAL A 29 -4.36 0.93 3.14
C VAL A 29 -4.99 2.30 3.28
N VAL A 30 -4.16 3.35 3.19
CA VAL A 30 -4.65 4.72 3.01
C VAL A 30 -4.07 5.31 1.73
N ALA A 31 -4.92 5.78 0.81
CA ALA A 31 -4.49 6.21 -0.51
C ALA A 31 -5.16 7.51 -0.97
N PRO A 32 -4.54 8.28 -1.87
CA PRO A 32 -5.09 9.55 -2.35
C PRO A 32 -6.41 9.39 -3.15
N HIS A 33 -6.66 8.24 -3.76
CA HIS A 33 -7.82 7.99 -4.61
C HIS A 33 -8.55 6.70 -4.19
N PRO A 34 -9.89 6.65 -4.18
CA PRO A 34 -10.64 5.46 -3.75
C PRO A 34 -10.36 4.21 -4.61
N ASN A 35 -10.15 4.38 -5.92
CA ASN A 35 -9.80 3.24 -6.79
C ASN A 35 -8.45 2.63 -6.43
N HIS A 36 -7.53 3.40 -5.84
CA HIS A 36 -6.24 2.87 -5.38
C HIS A 36 -6.43 1.93 -4.19
N THR A 37 -7.29 2.28 -3.24
CA THR A 37 -7.58 1.39 -2.10
C THR A 37 -8.29 0.12 -2.57
N TYR A 38 -9.22 0.27 -3.51
CA TYR A 38 -9.95 -0.86 -4.10
C TYR A 38 -9.01 -1.83 -4.81
N GLU A 39 -8.14 -1.34 -5.69
CA GLU A 39 -7.21 -2.19 -6.45
C GLU A 39 -6.24 -2.95 -5.53
N VAL A 40 -5.65 -2.26 -4.55
CA VAL A 40 -4.76 -2.91 -3.56
C VAL A 40 -5.50 -4.01 -2.80
N ARG A 41 -6.76 -3.78 -2.42
CA ARG A 41 -7.59 -4.81 -1.80
C ARG A 41 -7.84 -5.96 -2.76
N GLU A 42 -8.28 -5.72 -3.99
CA GLU A 42 -8.62 -6.80 -4.93
C GLU A 42 -7.41 -7.70 -5.21
N ILE A 43 -6.22 -7.13 -5.38
CA ILE A 43 -5.00 -7.92 -5.60
C ILE A 43 -4.62 -8.72 -4.35
N THR A 44 -4.66 -8.09 -3.17
CA THR A 44 -4.31 -8.77 -1.91
C THR A 44 -5.35 -9.80 -1.45
N ASP A 45 -6.61 -9.63 -1.82
CA ASP A 45 -7.71 -10.57 -1.51
C ASP A 45 -7.97 -11.60 -2.63
N GLY A 46 -7.29 -11.42 -3.77
CA GLY A 46 -7.46 -12.19 -5.01
C GLY A 46 -6.67 -13.50 -5.06
N GLU A 47 -6.06 -13.78 -6.22
CA GLU A 47 -5.36 -15.04 -6.47
C GLU A 47 -4.15 -15.25 -5.55
N GLY A 48 -4.06 -16.43 -4.93
CA GLY A 48 -3.14 -16.66 -3.80
C GLY A 48 -1.66 -16.40 -4.09
N LYS A 49 -1.18 -16.63 -5.33
CA LYS A 49 0.23 -16.35 -5.69
C LYS A 49 0.50 -14.86 -5.81
N LEU A 50 -0.28 -14.16 -6.62
CA LEU A 50 -0.14 -12.71 -6.81
C LEU A 50 -0.36 -11.96 -5.50
N SER A 51 -1.40 -12.34 -4.76
CA SER A 51 -1.70 -11.82 -3.43
C SER A 51 -0.52 -11.97 -2.45
N THR A 52 0.12 -13.14 -2.45
CA THR A 52 1.28 -13.40 -1.59
C THR A 52 2.51 -12.58 -2.03
N GLU A 53 2.77 -12.50 -3.32
CA GLU A 53 3.88 -11.69 -3.87
C GLU A 53 3.70 -10.21 -3.53
N LEU A 54 2.50 -9.66 -3.70
CA LEU A 54 2.20 -8.28 -3.36
C LEU A 54 2.32 -8.03 -1.85
N GLY A 55 1.90 -9.01 -1.03
CA GLY A 55 2.10 -8.95 0.42
C GLY A 55 3.58 -8.88 0.80
N PHE A 56 4.43 -9.71 0.18
CA PHE A 56 5.89 -9.63 0.38
C PHE A 56 6.47 -8.30 -0.09
N TYR A 57 6.03 -7.79 -1.23
CA TYR A 57 6.44 -6.49 -1.73
C TYR A 57 6.14 -5.38 -0.71
N PHE A 58 4.93 -5.30 -0.15
CA PHE A 58 4.58 -4.28 0.84
C PHE A 58 5.37 -4.37 2.16
N TYR A 59 5.91 -5.54 2.48
CA TYR A 59 6.79 -5.73 3.64
C TYR A 59 8.25 -5.37 3.33
N ASN A 60 8.68 -5.52 2.08
CA ASN A 60 10.07 -5.34 1.65
C ASN A 60 10.26 -4.05 0.84
N GLU A 61 10.38 -4.13 -0.49
CA GLU A 61 10.69 -3.01 -1.38
C GLU A 61 9.62 -1.89 -1.33
N GLY A 62 8.36 -2.27 -1.13
CA GLY A 62 7.19 -1.41 -0.97
C GLY A 62 6.93 -0.97 0.48
N SER A 63 7.86 -1.20 1.42
CA SER A 63 7.72 -0.82 2.83
C SER A 63 7.55 0.68 3.08
N TRP A 64 7.72 1.53 2.08
CA TRP A 64 7.44 2.97 2.16
C TRP A 64 5.98 3.33 1.82
N LEU A 65 5.22 2.38 1.24
CA LEU A 65 3.82 2.59 0.89
C LEU A 65 2.91 2.52 2.12
N PRO A 66 1.81 3.28 2.16
CA PRO A 66 0.86 3.34 3.27
C PRO A 66 -0.08 2.11 3.31
N VAL A 67 0.51 0.93 3.39
CA VAL A 67 -0.16 -0.37 3.54
C VAL A 67 0.38 -1.08 4.77
N ALA A 68 -0.48 -1.67 5.58
CA ALA A 68 -0.11 -2.44 6.76
C ALA A 68 -0.99 -3.70 6.90
N ASN A 69 -0.48 -4.69 7.62
CA ASN A 69 -1.18 -5.89 8.03
C ASN A 69 -1.00 -6.11 9.55
N GLY A 70 -2.03 -6.64 10.22
CA GLY A 70 -1.99 -6.90 11.66
C GLY A 70 -3.08 -7.86 12.13
N ASP A 71 -3.03 -8.23 13.40
CA ASP A 71 -3.90 -9.28 13.95
C ASP A 71 -5.34 -8.81 14.19
N ASN A 72 -5.53 -7.50 14.32
CA ASN A 72 -6.83 -6.87 14.54
C ASN A 72 -6.83 -5.41 14.07
N LEU A 73 -8.02 -4.79 14.04
CA LEU A 73 -8.22 -3.46 13.48
C LEU A 73 -7.40 -2.39 14.22
N LYS A 74 -7.28 -2.48 15.55
CA LYS A 74 -6.50 -1.52 16.33
C LYS A 74 -5.00 -1.65 16.01
N ASP A 75 -4.48 -2.87 15.97
CA ASP A 75 -3.09 -3.15 15.65
C ASP A 75 -2.72 -2.63 14.26
N VAL A 76 -3.51 -2.96 13.23
CA VAL A 76 -3.20 -2.53 11.85
C VAL A 76 -3.28 -1.01 11.68
N LEU A 77 -4.22 -0.33 12.34
CA LEU A 77 -4.31 1.14 12.27
C LEU A 77 -3.16 1.82 13.00
N MET A 78 -2.69 1.27 14.13
CA MET A 78 -1.50 1.77 14.81
C MET A 78 -0.23 1.58 13.96
N LYS A 79 -0.03 0.38 13.40
CA LYS A 79 1.08 0.09 12.48
C LYS A 79 1.08 1.02 11.27
N LEU A 80 -0.11 1.26 10.69
CA LEU A 80 -0.25 2.17 9.55
C LEU A 80 0.09 3.61 9.92
N ASP A 81 -0.39 4.11 11.07
CA ASP A 81 -0.06 5.45 11.58
C ASP A 81 1.44 5.62 11.81
N ASP A 82 2.08 4.67 12.50
CA ASP A 82 3.52 4.69 12.79
C ASP A 82 4.36 4.64 11.50
N LYS A 83 3.91 3.86 10.51
CA LYS A 83 4.56 3.76 9.19
C LYS A 83 4.52 5.09 8.43
N ILE A 84 3.41 5.83 8.51
CA ILE A 84 3.18 7.07 7.78
C ILE A 84 3.84 8.28 8.45
N LYS A 85 3.83 8.29 9.78
CA LYS A 85 4.29 9.41 10.62
C LYS A 85 5.61 10.07 10.17
N PRO A 86 6.69 9.34 9.82
CA PRO A 86 7.94 9.97 9.39
C PRO A 86 7.87 10.63 8.00
N MET A 87 6.88 10.26 7.17
CA MET A 87 6.79 10.68 5.76
C MET A 87 5.65 11.67 5.49
N ILE A 88 4.82 11.97 6.50
CA ILE A 88 3.54 12.64 6.28
C ILE A 88 3.66 14.00 5.60
N ASP A 89 4.67 14.80 5.96
CA ASP A 89 4.90 16.13 5.38
C ASP A 89 5.66 16.09 4.05
N ASN A 90 6.19 14.94 3.65
CA ASN A 90 7.02 14.79 2.47
C ASN A 90 6.17 14.79 1.19
N THR A 91 6.31 15.83 0.37
CA THR A 91 5.60 15.98 -0.91
C THR A 91 6.03 14.94 -1.95
N ILE A 92 7.31 14.53 -1.94
CA ILE A 92 7.83 13.48 -2.84
C ILE A 92 7.14 12.16 -2.49
N TRP A 93 7.09 11.81 -1.20
CA TRP A 93 6.39 10.61 -0.74
C TRP A 93 4.93 10.58 -1.21
N ARG A 94 4.15 11.63 -0.94
CA ARG A 94 2.74 11.69 -1.33
C ARG A 94 2.53 11.51 -2.83
N ARG A 95 3.38 12.14 -3.65
CA ARG A 95 3.34 11.99 -5.11
C ARG A 95 3.70 10.57 -5.53
N SER A 96 4.78 10.01 -4.98
CA SER A 96 5.20 8.66 -5.31
C SER A 96 4.17 7.62 -4.90
N VAL A 97 3.50 7.76 -3.75
CA VAL A 97 2.38 6.89 -3.36
C VAL A 97 1.28 6.90 -4.42
N TYR A 98 0.90 8.08 -4.90
CA TYR A 98 -0.08 8.22 -5.98
C TYR A 98 0.40 7.49 -7.23
N ASP A 99 1.62 7.78 -7.70
CA ASP A 99 2.17 7.24 -8.94
C ASP A 99 2.26 5.71 -8.87
N THR A 100 2.68 5.13 -7.73
CA THR A 100 2.78 3.68 -7.54
C THR A 100 1.42 3.00 -7.51
N PHE A 101 0.44 3.54 -6.78
CA PHE A 101 -0.91 2.95 -6.77
C PHE A 101 -1.63 3.13 -8.10
N GLN A 102 -1.41 4.23 -8.80
CA GLN A 102 -1.90 4.43 -10.15
C GLN A 102 -1.31 3.40 -11.11
N HIS A 103 -0.02 3.10 -10.97
CA HIS A 103 0.68 2.10 -11.77
C HIS A 103 0.11 0.68 -11.57
N PHE A 104 -0.22 0.30 -10.33
CA PHE A 104 -0.92 -0.97 -10.07
C PHE A 104 -2.26 -1.08 -10.81
N LEU A 105 -3.03 0.01 -10.83
CA LEU A 105 -4.32 0.07 -11.50
C LEU A 105 -4.21 0.03 -13.03
N GLU A 106 -3.18 0.66 -13.60
CA GLU A 106 -2.97 0.72 -15.04
C GLU A 106 -2.40 -0.58 -15.62
N GLU A 107 -1.44 -1.19 -14.93
CA GLU A 107 -0.81 -2.44 -15.40
C GLU A 107 -1.70 -3.66 -15.17
N ASN A 108 -2.57 -3.65 -14.15
CA ASN A 108 -3.43 -4.78 -13.80
C ASN A 108 -2.66 -6.11 -13.77
N TYR A 109 -1.62 -6.15 -12.93
CA TYR A 109 -0.61 -7.20 -12.94
C TYR A 109 -1.16 -8.61 -12.75
N SER A 110 -0.69 -9.56 -13.56
CA SER A 110 -0.57 -10.95 -13.16
C SER A 110 0.65 -11.19 -12.27
N TYR A 111 0.72 -12.34 -11.61
CA TYR A 111 1.89 -12.72 -10.78
C TYR A 111 3.23 -12.59 -11.54
N TYR A 112 3.31 -13.11 -12.76
CA TYR A 112 4.57 -13.13 -13.52
C TYR A 112 5.01 -11.72 -13.94
N GLU A 113 4.06 -10.83 -14.22
CA GLU A 113 4.35 -9.46 -14.61
C GLU A 113 4.81 -8.63 -13.42
N LEU A 114 4.18 -8.81 -12.25
CA LEU A 114 4.64 -8.16 -11.01
C LEU A 114 6.06 -8.66 -10.65
N GLU A 115 6.26 -9.98 -10.63
CA GLU A 115 7.58 -10.58 -10.34
C GLU A 115 8.64 -10.05 -11.32
N GLY A 116 8.31 -9.98 -12.61
CA GLY A 116 9.18 -9.41 -13.64
C GLY A 116 9.49 -7.93 -13.41
N ALA A 117 8.48 -7.12 -13.08
CA ALA A 117 8.64 -5.69 -12.81
C ALA A 117 9.54 -5.43 -11.60
N LEU A 118 9.38 -6.22 -10.53
CA LEU A 118 10.22 -6.14 -9.33
C LEU A 118 11.66 -6.56 -9.64
N LYS A 119 11.89 -7.67 -10.36
CA LYS A 119 13.23 -8.11 -10.78
C LYS A 119 13.92 -7.08 -11.67
N ASN A 120 13.17 -6.45 -12.57
CA ASN A 120 13.66 -5.40 -13.46
C ASN A 120 13.80 -4.03 -12.77
N LYS A 121 13.47 -3.94 -11.48
CA LYS A 121 13.57 -2.71 -10.69
C LYS A 121 12.84 -1.54 -11.35
N VAL A 122 11.61 -1.79 -11.80
CA VAL A 122 10.75 -0.74 -12.38
C VAL A 122 10.64 0.41 -11.38
N LYS A 123 11.08 1.60 -11.78
CA LYS A 123 11.36 2.73 -10.88
C LYS A 123 10.18 3.12 -9.99
N VAL A 124 8.97 3.08 -10.52
CA VAL A 124 7.75 3.47 -9.79
C VAL A 124 7.38 2.48 -8.66
N LEU A 125 7.93 1.26 -8.68
CA LEU A 125 7.73 0.27 -7.62
C LEU A 125 8.82 0.37 -6.53
N LEU A 126 9.85 1.19 -6.72
CA LEU A 126 10.94 1.34 -5.76
C LEU A 126 10.67 2.50 -4.81
N LYS A 127 11.30 2.45 -3.63
CA LYS A 127 11.35 3.60 -2.72
C LYS A 127 11.94 4.81 -3.45
N PRO A 128 11.26 5.96 -3.51
CA PRO A 128 11.78 7.14 -4.19
C PRO A 128 13.02 7.70 -3.47
N GLU A 129 13.91 8.31 -4.25
CA GLU A 129 15.07 9.02 -3.73
C GLU A 129 14.60 10.27 -2.94
N GLY A 130 15.21 10.53 -1.78
CA GLY A 130 14.84 11.66 -0.92
C GLY A 130 13.77 11.37 0.14
N LEU A 131 13.48 10.08 0.38
CA LEU A 131 12.68 9.57 1.50
C LEU A 131 13.53 9.02 2.64
#